data_AF-A0A9J6D9J5-F1
#
_entry.id   AF-A0A9J6D9J5-F1
#
_cell.length_a   1.000
_cell.length_b   1.000
_cell.length_c   1.000
_cell.angle_alpha   90.00
_cell.angle_beta   90.00
_cell.angle_gamma   90.00
#
_symmetry.space_group_name_H-M   'P 1'
#
loop_
_entity.id
_entity.type
_entity.pdbx_description
1 polymer ?
#
loop_
_entity_poly.entity_id
_entity_poly.type
_entity_poly.pdbx_seq_one_letter_code
_entity_poly.pdbx_strand_id
1 'polypeptide(L)'
;MTTGYGSDSTITTLLQTFDFYIFPLINPDGYAYTFTSDRLWRKNRSGGKRGCRGVDPNRNFDAAFGGAGTSGHPCSDIYRGARAFSEAESRAIRDAILALGSRVKGYVSVHSYSQLVMVPYGHGRATYTKDYADQIAAARAVSRAIQSRSGVYYQVGTISSLLGPAAGSSSDWAYDGAKIKYCIGVELRDKGRYGFLLPNFLIISSGGNSSRPAIWIDSGIHAREWISTASALYIIDHMLKSYNDSDDVTKLVDTFDWYIFPVINADGYKYTWTTHRLWRKNRVRNVGSLCRGVDPNRNFDVRFGLAGSSANPCAENFAGTYPFSEPESRAIRDGINNLKDRLKAYINLHSYSQVVMIPYGYSKGYTSDYKSQYEALEKLVTAIRKRNSAFYRHGTAGQTLYITSGAALDWVYDKAKVKHTFVVELRDRGLFGFILPREFITPTGDELFSGVKALAFHIMKAELKSS
;
A
#
# COMPACT_ATOMS: atom_id res chain seq x y z
N MET A 1 -10.62 -11.09 7.50
CA MET A 1 -11.48 -10.64 8.61
C MET A 1 -12.83 -10.15 8.10
N THR A 2 -12.92 -9.46 6.96
CA THR A 2 -14.22 -9.00 6.42
C THR A 2 -15.06 -10.13 5.78
N THR A 3 -14.43 -11.14 5.19
CA THR A 3 -15.10 -12.37 4.72
C THR A 3 -15.69 -13.12 5.92
N GLY A 4 -16.97 -12.90 6.21
CA GLY A 4 -17.67 -13.44 7.38
C GLY A 4 -18.36 -12.39 8.25
N TYR A 5 -18.11 -11.09 8.03
CA TYR A 5 -18.85 -10.05 8.73
C TYR A 5 -20.34 -10.08 8.34
N GLY A 6 -21.23 -10.12 9.33
CA GLY A 6 -22.68 -10.28 9.14
C GLY A 6 -23.15 -11.74 9.04
N SER A 7 -22.28 -12.70 8.72
CA SER A 7 -22.64 -14.13 8.60
C SER A 7 -22.02 -15.03 9.68
N ASP A 8 -20.81 -14.69 10.14
CA ASP A 8 -20.12 -15.33 11.25
C ASP A 8 -20.25 -14.41 12.47
N SER A 9 -20.98 -14.88 13.49
CA SER A 9 -21.26 -14.11 14.70
C SER A 9 -20.00 -13.73 15.46
N THR A 10 -18.96 -14.57 15.45
CA THR A 10 -17.69 -14.29 16.13
C THR A 10 -16.94 -13.16 15.42
N ILE A 11 -16.82 -13.24 14.09
CA ILE A 11 -16.19 -12.19 13.28
C ILE A 11 -16.96 -10.88 13.42
N THR A 12 -18.29 -10.95 13.41
CA THR A 12 -19.18 -9.80 13.54
C THR A 12 -18.98 -9.10 14.87
N THR A 13 -19.05 -9.84 15.97
CA THR A 13 -18.81 -9.28 17.31
C THR A 13 -17.41 -8.68 17.43
N LEU A 14 -16.37 -9.34 16.89
CA LEU A 14 -15.00 -8.82 16.94
C LEU A 14 -14.88 -7.46 16.23
N LEU A 15 -15.41 -7.36 15.01
CA LEU A 15 -15.34 -6.12 14.21
C LEU A 15 -16.25 -5.01 14.75
N GLN A 16 -17.33 -5.35 15.48
CA GLN A 16 -18.16 -4.37 16.18
C GLN A 16 -17.55 -3.90 17.52
N THR A 17 -16.69 -4.72 18.13
CA THR A 17 -16.10 -4.44 19.45
C THR A 17 -14.75 -3.74 19.34
N PHE A 18 -13.95 -4.07 18.32
CA PHE A 18 -12.57 -3.61 18.20
C PHE A 18 -12.30 -2.94 16.85
N ASP A 19 -11.60 -1.81 16.91
CA ASP A 19 -10.93 -1.24 15.75
C ASP A 19 -9.63 -2.00 15.45
N PHE A 20 -9.43 -2.41 14.21
CA PHE A 20 -8.20 -3.04 13.74
C PHE A 20 -7.35 -2.05 12.95
N TYR A 21 -6.16 -1.73 13.45
CA TYR A 21 -5.16 -0.93 12.75
C TYR A 21 -4.10 -1.86 12.17
N ILE A 22 -4.04 -1.98 10.83
CA ILE A 22 -3.14 -2.88 10.13
C ILE A 22 -2.08 -2.07 9.39
N PHE A 23 -0.81 -2.41 9.61
CA PHE A 23 0.33 -1.86 8.89
C PHE A 23 0.97 -2.96 8.03
N PRO A 24 0.59 -3.11 6.75
CA PRO A 24 1.00 -4.26 5.94
C PRO A 24 2.51 -4.36 5.70
N LEU A 25 3.20 -3.22 5.65
CA LEU A 25 4.63 -3.16 5.38
C LEU A 25 5.25 -1.98 6.15
N ILE A 26 5.99 -2.29 7.21
CA ILE A 26 6.65 -1.29 8.06
C ILE A 26 8.02 -0.88 7.52
N ASN A 27 8.73 -1.78 6.83
CA ASN A 27 10.06 -1.53 6.26
C ASN A 27 10.02 -1.55 4.72
N PRO A 28 9.38 -0.55 4.07
CA PRO A 28 9.16 -0.58 2.62
C PRO A 28 10.44 -0.46 1.82
N ASP A 29 11.41 0.35 2.26
CA ASP A 29 12.66 0.55 1.52
C ASP A 29 13.59 -0.67 1.62
N GLY A 30 13.66 -1.31 2.79
CA GLY A 30 14.34 -2.59 2.99
C GLY A 30 13.69 -3.69 2.17
N TYR A 31 12.37 -3.78 2.17
CA TYR A 31 11.61 -4.73 1.37
C TYR A 31 11.88 -4.56 -0.13
N ALA A 32 11.84 -3.34 -0.66
CA ALA A 32 12.15 -3.07 -2.07
C ALA A 32 13.58 -3.50 -2.45
N TYR A 33 14.55 -3.32 -1.54
CA TYR A 33 15.93 -3.78 -1.75
C TYR A 33 16.03 -5.31 -1.88
N THR A 34 15.10 -6.07 -1.26
CA THR A 34 15.04 -7.53 -1.43
C THR A 34 14.68 -8.00 -2.83
N PHE A 35 14.06 -7.14 -3.65
CA PHE A 35 13.71 -7.47 -5.03
C PHE A 35 14.78 -7.06 -6.03
N THR A 36 15.68 -6.16 -5.65
CA THR A 36 16.59 -5.49 -6.57
C THR A 36 18.06 -5.78 -6.30
N SER A 37 18.43 -6.27 -5.12
CA SER A 37 19.83 -6.46 -4.78
C SER A 37 20.10 -7.65 -3.86
N ASP A 38 19.51 -7.67 -2.66
CA ASP A 38 19.78 -8.72 -1.67
C ASP A 38 18.47 -9.26 -1.09
N ARG A 39 18.08 -10.45 -1.54
CA ARG A 39 16.82 -11.08 -1.19
C ARG A 39 16.66 -11.37 0.31
N LEU A 40 17.76 -11.48 1.06
CA LEU A 40 17.74 -11.76 2.49
C LEU A 40 17.93 -10.49 3.35
N TRP A 41 17.87 -9.32 2.73
CA TRP A 41 18.04 -8.05 3.41
C TRP A 41 16.94 -7.79 4.44
N ARG A 42 17.34 -7.59 5.71
CA ARG A 42 16.41 -7.32 6.83
C ARG A 42 16.34 -5.87 7.28
N LYS A 43 17.39 -5.09 7.04
CA LYS A 43 17.50 -3.71 7.54
C LYS A 43 16.63 -2.76 6.71
N ASN A 44 16.35 -1.57 7.21
CA ASN A 44 15.87 -0.49 6.34
C ASN A 44 16.99 0.01 5.41
N ARG A 45 16.73 1.05 4.62
CA ARG A 45 17.72 1.67 3.73
C ARG A 45 18.13 3.08 4.15
N SER A 46 18.01 3.39 5.44
CA SER A 46 18.51 4.63 6.02
C SER A 46 20.03 4.77 5.88
N GLY A 47 20.58 5.95 6.18
CA GLY A 47 21.93 6.39 5.83
C GLY A 47 23.07 5.38 6.07
N GLY A 48 24.20 5.60 5.38
CA GLY A 48 25.37 4.73 5.47
C GLY A 48 26.37 5.15 6.54
N LYS A 49 26.81 4.21 7.39
CA LYS A 49 27.99 4.38 8.26
C LYS A 49 29.00 3.30 7.93
N ARG A 50 30.27 3.69 7.74
CA ARG A 50 31.38 2.78 7.39
C ARG A 50 31.08 1.94 6.13
N GLY A 51 30.46 2.54 5.11
CA GLY A 51 30.06 1.86 3.88
C GLY A 51 28.81 0.99 3.99
N CYS A 52 28.29 0.75 5.19
CA CYS A 52 27.14 -0.11 5.44
C CYS A 52 25.88 0.71 5.68
N ARG A 53 24.78 0.36 5.00
CA ARG A 53 23.50 1.08 5.07
C ARG A 53 22.51 0.39 5.99
N GLY A 54 21.63 1.20 6.57
CA GLY A 54 20.44 0.74 7.25
C GLY A 54 20.65 0.21 8.66
N VAL A 55 19.52 0.13 9.36
CA VAL A 55 19.33 -0.34 10.73
C VAL A 55 18.29 -1.45 10.72
N ASP A 56 18.41 -2.43 11.61
CA ASP A 56 17.34 -3.40 11.87
C ASP A 56 16.21 -2.69 12.64
N PRO A 57 15.04 -2.45 12.02
CA PRO A 57 13.96 -1.72 12.68
C PRO A 57 13.46 -2.43 13.94
N ASN A 58 13.55 -3.76 14.00
CA ASN A 58 13.13 -4.58 15.14
C ASN A 58 14.25 -4.78 16.18
N ARG A 59 15.27 -3.92 16.15
CA ARG A 59 16.26 -3.71 17.21
C ARG A 59 16.32 -2.24 17.65
N ASN A 60 15.50 -1.37 17.07
CA ASN A 60 15.56 0.08 17.22
C ASN A 60 14.59 0.65 18.26
N PHE A 61 13.86 -0.18 19.01
CA PHE A 61 12.99 0.29 20.10
C PHE A 61 13.79 0.45 21.41
N ASP A 62 13.31 1.25 22.35
CA ASP A 62 14.02 1.57 23.60
C ASP A 62 13.98 0.44 24.65
N ALA A 63 13.10 -0.55 24.53
CA ALA A 63 13.04 -1.71 25.41
C ALA A 63 14.35 -2.51 25.41
N ALA A 64 15.11 -2.42 26.50
CA ALA A 64 16.46 -3.00 26.65
C ALA A 64 17.42 -2.62 25.51
N PHE A 65 17.30 -1.41 24.93
CA PHE A 65 18.08 -1.00 23.77
C PHE A 65 19.60 -1.21 23.96
N GLY A 66 20.22 -1.91 23.01
CA GLY A 66 21.64 -2.26 23.09
C GLY A 66 21.97 -3.51 23.89
N GLY A 67 20.97 -4.19 24.44
CA GLY A 67 21.12 -5.48 25.11
C GLY A 67 21.42 -6.65 24.17
N ALA A 68 21.29 -7.86 24.72
CA ALA A 68 21.61 -9.10 24.02
C ALA A 68 20.80 -9.28 22.73
N GLY A 69 21.43 -9.86 21.70
CA GLY A 69 20.80 -10.04 20.38
C GLY A 69 20.79 -8.80 19.50
N THR A 70 21.58 -7.78 19.84
CA THR A 70 21.80 -6.58 19.03
C THR A 70 23.28 -6.40 18.71
N SER A 71 23.60 -5.57 17.72
CA SER A 71 24.97 -5.12 17.46
C SER A 71 25.05 -3.60 17.39
N GLY A 72 26.16 -3.05 17.88
CA GLY A 72 26.53 -1.64 17.68
C GLY A 72 27.30 -1.39 16.37
N HIS A 73 27.67 -2.45 15.64
CA HIS A 73 28.45 -2.34 14.41
C HIS A 73 27.53 -2.09 13.20
N PRO A 74 27.69 -1.00 12.42
CA PRO A 74 26.78 -0.65 11.32
C PRO A 74 26.61 -1.72 10.23
N CYS A 75 27.63 -2.54 10.00
CA CYS A 75 27.59 -3.63 9.01
C CYS A 75 26.92 -4.91 9.51
N SER A 76 26.56 -4.98 10.79
CA SER A 76 25.83 -6.12 11.32
C SER A 76 24.38 -6.11 10.85
N ASP A 77 23.85 -7.30 10.58
CA ASP A 77 22.44 -7.51 10.24
C ASP A 77 21.49 -7.10 11.37
N ILE A 78 21.90 -7.31 12.62
CA ILE A 78 21.21 -6.90 13.84
C ILE A 78 21.70 -5.53 14.36
N TYR A 79 22.18 -4.65 13.47
CA TYR A 79 22.59 -3.30 13.86
C TYR A 79 21.39 -2.52 14.37
N ARG A 80 21.43 -2.11 15.65
CA ARG A 80 20.32 -1.45 16.35
C ARG A 80 20.12 0.03 16.02
N GLY A 81 21.03 0.64 15.28
CA GLY A 81 21.05 2.08 15.07
C GLY A 81 21.85 2.83 16.14
N ALA A 82 21.90 4.15 16.01
CA ALA A 82 22.73 5.00 16.88
C ALA A 82 22.11 5.22 18.26
N ARG A 83 20.78 5.23 18.34
CA ARG A 83 19.97 5.37 19.56
C ARG A 83 18.61 4.74 19.30
N ALA A 84 17.86 4.47 20.37
CA ALA A 84 16.47 4.07 20.24
C ALA A 84 15.66 5.11 19.43
N PHE A 85 14.74 4.61 18.62
CA PHE A 85 13.89 5.38 17.71
C PHE A 85 14.67 6.31 16.76
N SER A 86 15.88 5.91 16.36
CA SER A 86 16.64 6.63 15.32
C SER A 86 16.01 6.48 13.93
N GLU A 87 15.25 5.41 13.70
CA GLU A 87 14.64 5.10 12.42
C GLU A 87 13.21 5.63 12.28
N ALA A 88 12.78 5.92 11.05
CA ALA A 88 11.44 6.43 10.79
C ALA A 88 10.37 5.35 11.03
N GLU A 89 10.70 4.09 10.72
CA GLU A 89 9.82 2.93 10.84
C GLU A 89 9.43 2.65 12.29
N SER A 90 10.41 2.69 13.21
CA SER A 90 10.16 2.49 14.65
C SER A 90 9.41 3.67 15.27
N ARG A 91 9.70 4.91 14.85
CA ARG A 91 8.92 6.09 15.26
C ARG A 91 7.48 6.03 14.75
N ALA A 92 7.23 5.58 13.53
CA ALA A 92 5.89 5.49 12.98
C ALA A 92 5.00 4.55 13.82
N ILE A 93 5.52 3.37 14.19
CA ILE A 93 4.82 2.45 15.09
C ILE A 93 4.58 3.10 16.46
N ARG A 94 5.63 3.71 17.03
CA ARG A 94 5.56 4.37 18.33
C ARG A 94 4.49 5.45 18.37
N ASP A 95 4.56 6.38 17.43
CA ASP A 95 3.70 7.56 17.39
C ASP A 95 2.25 7.16 17.11
N ALA A 96 2.01 6.16 16.24
CA ALA A 96 0.67 5.64 15.98
C ALA A 96 0.05 4.97 17.23
N ILE A 97 0.81 4.12 17.92
CA ILE A 97 0.33 3.45 19.14
C ILE A 97 0.09 4.45 20.26
N LEU A 98 1.01 5.40 20.47
CA LEU A 98 0.86 6.42 21.52
C LEU A 98 -0.31 7.37 21.22
N ALA A 99 -0.56 7.69 19.95
CA ALA A 99 -1.72 8.50 19.56
C ALA A 99 -3.06 7.79 19.83
N LEU A 100 -3.11 6.46 19.72
CA LEU A 100 -4.28 5.67 20.10
C LEU A 100 -4.38 5.46 21.63
N GLY A 101 -3.25 5.53 22.34
CA GLY A 101 -3.16 5.46 23.79
C GLY A 101 -3.77 4.18 24.36
N SER A 102 -4.51 4.30 25.45
CA SER A 102 -5.12 3.17 26.17
C SER A 102 -6.21 2.41 25.39
N ARG A 103 -6.59 2.89 24.19
CA ARG A 103 -7.49 2.17 23.28
C ARG A 103 -6.85 0.92 22.71
N VAL A 104 -5.52 0.87 22.58
CA VAL A 104 -4.84 -0.30 22.04
C VAL A 104 -4.85 -1.43 23.07
N LYS A 105 -5.66 -2.48 22.81
CA LYS A 105 -5.78 -3.64 23.71
C LYS A 105 -4.82 -4.78 23.39
N GLY A 106 -4.36 -4.85 22.14
CA GLY A 106 -3.41 -5.85 21.69
C GLY A 106 -2.48 -5.32 20.60
N TYR A 107 -1.29 -5.90 20.54
CA TYR A 107 -0.27 -5.63 19.54
C TYR A 107 0.19 -6.95 18.94
N VAL A 108 0.05 -7.10 17.63
CA VAL A 108 0.51 -8.30 16.91
C VAL A 108 1.60 -7.88 15.93
N SER A 109 2.81 -8.42 16.09
CA SER A 109 3.87 -8.29 15.10
C SER A 109 4.00 -9.60 14.31
N VAL A 110 4.01 -9.49 12.98
CA VAL A 110 4.06 -10.65 12.09
C VAL A 110 5.37 -10.63 11.32
N HIS A 111 6.06 -11.76 11.34
CA HIS A 111 7.38 -11.99 10.80
C HIS A 111 7.38 -13.30 10.00
N SER A 112 8.48 -13.60 9.31
CA SER A 112 8.71 -14.89 8.68
C SER A 112 10.17 -15.25 8.92
N TYR A 113 10.56 -16.50 9.19
CA TYR A 113 9.79 -17.75 9.27
C TYR A 113 10.13 -18.45 10.59
N SER A 114 9.31 -19.41 11.04
CA SER A 114 9.65 -20.50 11.99
C SER A 114 8.42 -21.23 12.54
N GLN A 115 7.19 -20.80 12.22
CA GLN A 115 5.95 -21.30 12.83
C GLN A 115 5.93 -21.13 14.36
N LEU A 116 6.14 -19.89 14.82
CA LEU A 116 6.17 -19.55 16.25
C LEU A 116 5.05 -18.57 16.59
N VAL A 117 4.45 -18.72 17.77
CA VAL A 117 3.65 -17.68 18.42
C VAL A 117 4.34 -17.31 19.72
N MET A 118 4.81 -16.08 19.80
CA MET A 118 5.75 -15.64 20.81
C MET A 118 5.15 -14.52 21.66
N VAL A 119 5.50 -14.48 22.93
CA VAL A 119 5.16 -13.39 23.86
C VAL A 119 6.43 -12.75 24.41
N PRO A 120 6.38 -11.54 24.98
CA PRO A 120 7.53 -10.96 25.67
C PRO A 120 8.01 -11.86 26.84
N TYR A 121 9.27 -11.79 27.24
CA TYR A 121 10.30 -10.87 26.72
C TYR A 121 11.23 -11.51 25.69
N GLY A 122 11.79 -10.67 24.82
CA GLY A 122 12.85 -10.99 23.89
C GLY A 122 14.25 -10.70 24.43
N HIS A 123 14.43 -9.70 25.30
CA HIS A 123 15.76 -9.26 25.72
C HIS A 123 16.51 -10.21 26.68
N GLY A 124 15.82 -11.12 27.40
CA GLY A 124 16.43 -12.01 28.39
C GLY A 124 15.81 -13.41 28.41
N ARG A 125 16.61 -14.44 28.71
CA ARG A 125 16.08 -15.80 28.97
C ARG A 125 15.51 -15.88 30.38
N ALA A 126 14.47 -16.69 30.57
CA ALA A 126 13.80 -16.85 31.86
C ALA A 126 13.27 -15.54 32.48
N THR A 127 13.07 -14.50 31.67
CA THR A 127 12.41 -13.25 32.04
C THR A 127 10.98 -13.26 31.53
N TYR A 128 10.03 -13.02 32.42
CA TYR A 128 8.60 -13.07 32.13
C TYR A 128 7.93 -11.76 32.51
N THR A 129 6.88 -11.42 31.77
CA THR A 129 6.02 -10.30 32.12
C THR A 129 5.17 -10.63 33.35
N LYS A 130 4.65 -9.62 34.05
CA LYS A 130 3.66 -9.85 35.12
C LYS A 130 2.35 -10.48 34.59
N ASP A 131 2.07 -10.29 33.29
CA ASP A 131 0.88 -10.80 32.61
C ASP A 131 1.15 -12.11 31.84
N TYR A 132 2.26 -12.80 32.11
CA TYR A 132 2.73 -13.92 31.30
C TYR A 132 1.70 -15.06 31.17
N ALA A 133 0.98 -15.38 32.25
CA ALA A 133 -0.05 -16.42 32.24
C ALA A 133 -1.17 -16.11 31.23
N ASP A 134 -1.61 -14.86 31.16
CA ASP A 134 -2.66 -14.43 30.23
C ASP A 134 -2.12 -14.37 28.80
N GLN A 135 -0.91 -13.83 28.62
CA GLN A 135 -0.27 -13.75 27.31
C GLN A 135 -0.04 -15.13 26.70
N ILE A 136 0.47 -16.09 27.48
CA ILE A 136 0.72 -17.45 26.98
C ILE A 136 -0.58 -18.21 26.69
N ALA A 137 -1.64 -17.96 27.46
CA ALA A 137 -2.96 -18.52 27.18
C ALA A 137 -3.52 -17.99 25.85
N ALA A 138 -3.40 -16.69 25.59
CA ALA A 138 -3.77 -16.07 24.31
C ALA A 138 -2.93 -16.63 23.15
N ALA A 139 -1.60 -16.74 23.32
CA ALA A 139 -0.71 -17.30 22.31
C ALA A 139 -1.04 -18.77 21.98
N ARG A 140 -1.41 -19.58 22.98
CA ARG A 140 -1.91 -20.95 22.76
C ARG A 140 -3.24 -20.98 22.03
N ALA A 141 -4.14 -20.03 22.29
CA ALA A 141 -5.39 -19.91 21.55
C ALA A 141 -5.14 -19.59 20.06
N VAL A 142 -4.19 -18.69 19.77
CA VAL A 142 -3.76 -18.41 18.39
C VAL A 142 -3.23 -19.67 17.71
N SER A 143 -2.30 -20.40 18.34
CA SER A 143 -1.75 -21.64 17.78
C SER A 143 -2.83 -22.69 17.52
N ARG A 144 -3.78 -22.88 18.46
CA ARG A 144 -4.92 -23.79 18.27
C ARG A 144 -5.83 -23.36 17.10
N ALA A 145 -6.11 -22.07 16.95
CA ALA A 145 -6.93 -21.56 15.86
C ALA A 145 -6.25 -21.74 14.49
N ILE A 146 -4.93 -21.54 14.42
CA ILE A 146 -4.16 -21.82 13.20
C ILE A 146 -4.20 -23.33 12.89
N GLN A 147 -4.00 -24.17 13.90
CA GLN A 147 -4.02 -25.63 13.74
C GLN A 147 -5.39 -26.14 13.31
N SER A 148 -6.49 -25.65 13.89
CA SER A 148 -7.84 -26.06 13.51
C SER A 148 -8.17 -25.67 12.06
N ARG A 149 -7.68 -24.52 11.60
CA ARG A 149 -7.96 -24.04 10.24
C ARG A 149 -7.06 -24.66 9.17
N SER A 150 -5.79 -24.91 9.49
CA SER A 150 -4.77 -25.27 8.49
C SER A 150 -4.08 -26.61 8.73
N GLY A 151 -4.32 -27.25 9.87
CA GLY A 151 -3.57 -28.42 10.34
C GLY A 151 -2.15 -28.09 10.82
N VAL A 152 -1.69 -26.84 10.70
CA VAL A 152 -0.30 -26.45 10.99
C VAL A 152 -0.15 -26.05 12.45
N TYR A 153 0.77 -26.71 13.15
CA TYR A 153 1.12 -26.38 14.52
C TYR A 153 2.19 -25.28 14.60
N TYR A 154 1.95 -24.30 15.47
CA TYR A 154 2.92 -23.26 15.81
C TYR A 154 3.39 -23.44 17.26
N GLN A 155 4.70 -23.43 17.49
CA GLN A 155 5.26 -23.53 18.83
C GLN A 155 5.04 -22.24 19.60
N VAL A 156 4.74 -22.35 20.89
CA VAL A 156 4.38 -21.21 21.76
C VAL A 156 5.41 -21.03 22.87
N GLY A 157 5.84 -19.79 23.13
CA GLY A 157 6.86 -19.48 24.13
C GLY A 157 7.21 -17.99 24.21
N THR A 158 8.21 -17.63 25.00
CA THR A 158 8.75 -16.26 24.96
C THR A 158 9.63 -16.08 23.73
N ILE A 159 9.78 -14.83 23.27
CA ILE A 159 10.67 -14.51 22.14
C ILE A 159 12.09 -15.04 22.42
N SER A 160 12.61 -14.80 23.62
CA SER A 160 13.97 -15.20 24.00
C SER A 160 14.20 -16.71 24.11
N SER A 161 13.16 -17.48 24.47
CA SER A 161 13.27 -18.94 24.58
C SER A 161 13.15 -19.64 23.23
N LEU A 162 12.41 -19.05 22.28
CA LEU A 162 12.19 -19.63 20.97
C LEU A 162 13.19 -19.16 19.90
N LEU A 163 13.57 -17.88 19.87
CA LEU A 163 14.47 -17.30 18.86
C LEU A 163 15.84 -16.89 19.40
N GLY A 164 16.02 -16.92 20.72
CA GLY A 164 17.17 -16.31 21.38
C GLY A 164 16.97 -14.82 21.66
N PRO A 165 17.95 -14.16 22.32
CA PRO A 165 17.82 -12.77 22.73
C PRO A 165 17.56 -11.83 21.56
N ALA A 166 16.66 -10.87 21.76
CA ALA A 166 16.20 -9.90 20.76
C ALA A 166 15.86 -8.56 21.43
N ALA A 167 16.84 -7.96 22.09
CA ALA A 167 16.65 -6.65 22.72
C ALA A 167 16.33 -5.55 21.69
N GLY A 168 15.59 -4.52 22.10
CA GLY A 168 15.11 -3.46 21.20
C GLY A 168 13.98 -3.88 20.26
N SER A 169 13.25 -4.95 20.58
CA SER A 169 12.11 -5.43 19.79
C SER A 169 10.86 -4.58 20.00
N SER A 170 9.98 -4.56 18.98
CA SER A 170 8.72 -3.82 19.06
C SER A 170 7.73 -4.43 20.06
N SER A 171 7.73 -5.76 20.22
CA SER A 171 6.85 -6.47 21.16
C SER A 171 7.19 -6.18 22.62
N ASP A 172 8.49 -6.16 22.98
CA ASP A 172 8.93 -5.81 24.34
C ASP A 172 8.58 -4.35 24.63
N TRP A 173 8.80 -3.43 23.67
CA TRP A 173 8.44 -2.03 23.82
C TRP A 173 6.92 -1.80 23.90
N ALA A 174 6.11 -2.50 23.11
CA ALA A 174 4.67 -2.37 23.18
C ALA A 174 4.14 -2.75 24.58
N TYR A 175 4.76 -3.75 25.22
CA TYR A 175 4.44 -4.13 26.59
C TYR A 175 4.96 -3.11 27.61
N ASP A 176 6.26 -2.83 27.63
CA ASP A 176 6.89 -2.01 28.68
C ASP A 176 6.68 -0.51 28.46
N GLY A 177 6.84 -0.03 27.23
CA GLY A 177 6.73 1.37 26.86
C GLY A 177 5.28 1.81 26.69
N ALA A 178 4.50 1.08 25.89
CA ALA A 178 3.11 1.44 25.57
C ALA A 178 2.06 0.81 26.51
N LYS A 179 2.47 -0.06 27.45
CA LYS A 179 1.59 -0.71 28.45
C LYS A 179 0.46 -1.55 27.84
N ILE A 180 0.71 -2.16 26.68
CA ILE A 180 -0.24 -3.04 26.00
C ILE A 180 -0.12 -4.45 26.57
N LYS A 181 -1.18 -4.93 27.25
CA LYS A 181 -1.18 -6.25 27.91
C LYS A 181 -0.93 -7.40 26.93
N TYR A 182 -1.64 -7.46 25.81
CA TYR A 182 -1.55 -8.58 24.87
C TYR A 182 -0.61 -8.25 23.71
N CYS A 183 0.68 -8.54 23.88
CA CYS A 183 1.69 -8.42 22.82
C CYS A 183 2.05 -9.83 22.28
N ILE A 184 1.85 -10.06 20.99
CA ILE A 184 2.09 -11.35 20.33
C ILE A 184 2.99 -11.15 19.10
N GLY A 185 4.10 -11.87 19.03
CA GLY A 185 4.89 -12.04 17.81
C GLY A 185 4.49 -13.32 17.09
N VAL A 186 4.37 -13.31 15.77
CA VAL A 186 4.08 -14.50 14.97
C VAL A 186 5.16 -14.66 13.91
N GLU A 187 5.86 -15.79 13.91
CA GLU A 187 6.73 -16.20 12.80
C GLU A 187 5.95 -17.15 11.90
N LEU A 188 5.69 -16.72 10.66
CA LEU A 188 4.92 -17.49 9.68
C LEU A 188 5.65 -18.76 9.20
N ARG A 189 4.99 -19.53 8.34
CA ARG A 189 5.54 -20.76 7.76
C ARG A 189 6.78 -20.48 6.90
N ASP A 190 7.71 -21.43 6.77
CA ASP A 190 7.71 -22.79 7.33
C ASP A 190 8.68 -22.94 8.52
N LYS A 191 9.11 -24.17 8.84
CA LYS A 191 10.11 -24.47 9.90
C LYS A 191 11.56 -24.49 9.39
N GLY A 192 11.82 -23.99 8.19
CA GLY A 192 13.14 -23.92 7.57
C GLY A 192 13.34 -24.70 6.26
N ARG A 193 12.31 -25.40 5.73
CA ARG A 193 12.44 -26.09 4.42
C ARG A 193 12.61 -25.09 3.28
N TYR A 194 11.87 -23.99 3.33
CA TYR A 194 11.97 -22.87 2.40
C TYR A 194 12.48 -21.60 3.07
N GLY A 195 12.31 -21.49 4.38
CA GLY A 195 12.80 -20.36 5.16
C GLY A 195 12.25 -19.02 4.66
N PHE A 196 13.13 -18.03 4.49
CA PHE A 196 12.78 -16.70 3.96
C PHE A 196 12.45 -16.69 2.46
N LEU A 197 12.71 -17.78 1.74
CA LEU A 197 12.50 -17.91 0.29
C LEU A 197 11.31 -18.82 -0.01
N LEU A 198 10.16 -18.49 0.57
CA LEU A 198 8.94 -19.27 0.41
C LEU A 198 8.52 -19.33 -1.08
N PRO A 199 8.32 -20.53 -1.67
CA PRO A 199 7.89 -20.67 -3.05
C PRO A 199 6.53 -20.03 -3.32
N ASN A 200 6.34 -19.52 -4.53
CA ASN A 200 5.09 -18.87 -4.95
C ASN A 200 3.85 -19.74 -4.73
N PHE A 201 3.93 -21.07 -4.87
CA PHE A 201 2.79 -21.96 -4.65
C PHE A 201 2.34 -22.06 -3.17
N LEU A 202 3.17 -21.60 -2.23
CA LEU A 202 2.81 -21.48 -0.81
C LEU A 202 2.39 -20.06 -0.44
N ILE A 203 2.59 -19.08 -1.33
CA ILE A 203 2.09 -17.71 -1.19
C ILE A 203 0.71 -17.68 -1.84
N ILE A 204 -0.30 -18.06 -1.07
CA ILE A 204 -1.69 -17.98 -1.51
C ILE A 204 -2.09 -16.51 -1.50
N SER A 205 -2.53 -15.99 -2.65
CA SER A 205 -3.04 -14.63 -2.72
C SER A 205 -4.24 -14.48 -1.78
N SER A 206 -4.19 -13.47 -0.91
CA SER A 206 -5.26 -13.12 0.02
C SER A 206 -6.55 -12.61 -0.67
N GLY A 207 -6.50 -12.38 -1.99
CA GLY A 207 -7.66 -12.20 -2.88
C GLY A 207 -7.80 -13.29 -3.97
N GLY A 208 -7.03 -14.38 -3.85
CA GLY A 208 -6.64 -15.25 -4.97
C GLY A 208 -7.64 -16.30 -5.45
N ASN A 209 -8.66 -16.64 -4.67
CA ASN A 209 -9.68 -17.62 -5.08
C ASN A 209 -11.02 -16.96 -5.45
N SER A 210 -11.01 -15.66 -5.68
CA SER A 210 -12.19 -14.95 -6.16
C SER A 210 -12.28 -15.10 -7.68
N SER A 211 -13.44 -15.50 -8.21
CA SER A 211 -13.76 -15.38 -9.64
C SER A 211 -14.41 -14.05 -9.97
N ARG A 212 -14.57 -13.16 -8.97
CA ARG A 212 -15.31 -11.91 -9.11
C ARG A 212 -14.59 -10.94 -10.05
N PRO A 213 -15.35 -10.11 -10.79
CA PRO A 213 -14.75 -8.98 -11.51
C PRO A 213 -13.98 -8.07 -10.55
N ALA A 214 -12.95 -7.40 -11.04
CA ALA A 214 -12.06 -6.57 -10.26
C ALA A 214 -12.11 -5.11 -10.74
N ILE A 215 -11.96 -4.19 -9.78
CA ILE A 215 -11.74 -2.76 -10.03
C ILE A 215 -10.39 -2.37 -9.44
N TRP A 216 -9.55 -1.73 -10.25
CA TRP A 216 -8.24 -1.23 -9.85
C TRP A 216 -8.27 0.28 -9.68
N ILE A 217 -7.77 0.77 -8.55
CA ILE A 217 -7.56 2.19 -8.28
C ILE A 217 -6.13 2.37 -7.78
N ASP A 218 -5.35 3.21 -8.42
CA ASP A 218 -4.03 3.59 -7.89
C ASP A 218 -3.87 5.11 -7.83
N SER A 219 -2.99 5.54 -6.92
CA SER A 219 -2.69 6.95 -6.69
C SER A 219 -1.25 7.17 -6.24
N GLY A 220 -0.84 8.43 -6.18
CA GLY A 220 0.51 8.80 -5.74
C GLY A 220 1.61 8.28 -6.67
N ILE A 221 1.34 8.09 -7.96
CA ILE A 221 2.39 7.78 -8.95
C ILE A 221 3.29 9.01 -9.20
N HIS A 222 2.73 10.21 -9.10
CA HIS A 222 3.50 11.45 -8.94
C HIS A 222 3.50 11.87 -7.47
N ALA A 223 4.71 12.06 -6.93
CA ALA A 223 4.90 12.19 -5.50
C ALA A 223 4.25 13.42 -4.85
N ARG A 224 4.21 14.56 -5.55
CA ARG A 224 3.68 15.83 -5.00
C ARG A 224 2.16 15.90 -4.91
N GLU A 225 1.44 14.96 -5.52
CA GLU A 225 -0.02 14.97 -5.67
C GLU A 225 -0.69 14.36 -4.42
N TRP A 226 -0.42 14.94 -3.25
CA TRP A 226 -0.81 14.37 -1.94
C TRP A 226 -2.31 14.10 -1.79
N ILE A 227 -3.15 14.91 -2.43
CA ILE A 227 -4.61 14.71 -2.40
C ILE A 227 -5.02 13.38 -3.04
N SER A 228 -4.29 12.87 -4.03
CA SER A 228 -4.59 11.58 -4.66
C SER A 228 -4.39 10.41 -3.68
N THR A 229 -3.32 10.43 -2.90
CA THR A 229 -3.06 9.44 -1.83
C THR A 229 -4.12 9.54 -0.74
N ALA A 230 -4.46 10.75 -0.29
CA ALA A 230 -5.47 10.96 0.73
C ALA A 230 -6.87 10.51 0.27
N SER A 231 -7.24 10.77 -0.98
CA SER A 231 -8.53 10.34 -1.54
C SER A 231 -8.61 8.83 -1.76
N ALA A 232 -7.52 8.15 -2.14
CA ALA A 232 -7.49 6.69 -2.21
C ALA A 232 -7.70 6.05 -0.82
N LEU A 233 -7.05 6.59 0.22
CA LEU A 233 -7.29 6.17 1.61
C LEU A 233 -8.72 6.46 2.06
N TYR A 234 -9.30 7.60 1.64
CA TYR A 234 -10.70 7.91 1.92
C TYR A 234 -11.65 6.86 1.32
N ILE A 235 -11.42 6.43 0.07
CA ILE A 235 -12.24 5.36 -0.55
C ILE A 235 -12.16 4.08 0.28
N ILE A 236 -10.96 3.66 0.69
CA ILE A 236 -10.76 2.47 1.51
C ILE A 236 -11.52 2.60 2.84
N ASP A 237 -11.32 3.71 3.56
CA ASP A 237 -11.97 3.97 4.85
C ASP A 237 -13.50 3.97 4.73
N HIS A 238 -14.03 4.66 3.72
CA HIS A 238 -15.47 4.76 3.50
C HIS A 238 -16.09 3.42 3.09
N MET A 239 -15.42 2.64 2.22
CA MET A 239 -15.89 1.30 1.86
C MET A 239 -15.94 0.37 3.07
N LEU A 240 -14.92 0.40 3.92
CA LEU A 240 -14.86 -0.45 5.11
C LEU A 240 -15.92 -0.05 6.15
N LYS A 241 -16.11 1.25 6.37
CA LYS A 241 -17.10 1.77 7.34
C LYS A 241 -18.54 1.61 6.87
N SER A 242 -18.79 1.67 5.56
CA SER A 242 -20.15 1.57 5.00
C SER A 242 -20.54 0.14 4.61
N TYR A 243 -19.65 -0.84 4.75
CA TYR A 243 -19.96 -2.23 4.51
C TYR A 243 -20.96 -2.76 5.55
N ASN A 244 -22.07 -3.34 5.09
CA ASN A 244 -23.29 -3.71 5.82
C ASN A 244 -24.13 -2.55 6.40
N ASP A 245 -23.67 -1.31 6.34
CA ASP A 245 -24.47 -0.13 6.72
C ASP A 245 -25.13 0.55 5.50
N SER A 246 -24.56 0.37 4.30
CA SER A 246 -25.09 0.90 3.04
C SER A 246 -25.29 -0.22 2.03
N ASP A 247 -26.55 -0.51 1.68
CA ASP A 247 -26.90 -1.51 0.66
C ASP A 247 -26.12 -1.34 -0.64
N ASP A 248 -25.94 -0.09 -1.08
CA ASP A 248 -25.16 0.24 -2.27
C ASP A 248 -23.71 -0.20 -2.16
N VAL A 249 -23.05 0.14 -1.05
CA VAL A 249 -21.62 -0.16 -0.83
C VAL A 249 -21.43 -1.65 -0.62
N THR A 250 -22.25 -2.28 0.21
CA THR A 250 -22.26 -3.73 0.44
C THR A 250 -22.36 -4.48 -0.87
N LYS A 251 -23.35 -4.13 -1.71
CA LYS A 251 -23.53 -4.75 -3.03
C LYS A 251 -22.30 -4.64 -3.92
N LEU A 252 -21.64 -3.48 -3.94
CA LEU A 252 -20.44 -3.28 -4.75
C LEU A 252 -19.21 -4.04 -4.20
N VAL A 253 -19.04 -4.09 -2.88
CA VAL A 253 -17.95 -4.84 -2.22
C VAL A 253 -18.15 -6.36 -2.37
N ASP A 254 -19.39 -6.83 -2.36
CA ASP A 254 -19.72 -8.23 -2.56
C ASP A 254 -19.61 -8.65 -4.04
N THR A 255 -19.84 -7.71 -4.97
CA THR A 255 -19.76 -7.98 -6.41
C THR A 255 -18.33 -7.91 -6.96
N PHE A 256 -17.52 -6.94 -6.52
CA PHE A 256 -16.18 -6.71 -7.06
C PHE A 256 -15.07 -7.02 -6.07
N ASP A 257 -13.92 -7.47 -6.58
CA ASP A 257 -12.66 -7.35 -5.87
C ASP A 257 -12.07 -5.95 -6.10
N TRP A 258 -11.76 -5.24 -5.02
CA TRP A 258 -11.20 -3.89 -5.07
C TRP A 258 -9.70 -3.91 -4.80
N TYR A 259 -8.91 -3.49 -5.79
CA TYR A 259 -7.46 -3.35 -5.69
C TYR A 259 -7.11 -1.87 -5.61
N ILE A 260 -6.86 -1.35 -4.40
CA ILE A 260 -6.63 0.08 -4.16
C ILE A 260 -5.19 0.29 -3.65
N PHE A 261 -4.39 1.08 -4.39
CA PHE A 261 -2.98 1.37 -4.08
C PHE A 261 -2.79 2.86 -3.79
N PRO A 262 -2.74 3.28 -2.51
CA PRO A 262 -2.68 4.70 -2.16
C PRO A 262 -1.37 5.42 -2.53
N VAL A 263 -0.27 4.68 -2.65
CA VAL A 263 1.05 5.25 -2.97
C VAL A 263 1.81 4.28 -3.86
N ILE A 264 1.86 4.60 -5.15
CA ILE A 264 2.70 3.88 -6.12
C ILE A 264 4.17 4.31 -6.00
N ASN A 265 4.44 5.62 -5.96
CA ASN A 265 5.79 6.18 -5.89
C ASN A 265 6.18 6.51 -4.44
N ALA A 266 6.43 5.47 -3.64
CA ALA A 266 6.72 5.61 -2.21
C ALA A 266 7.99 6.42 -1.92
N ASP A 267 9.05 6.20 -2.69
CA ASP A 267 10.32 6.92 -2.53
C ASP A 267 10.19 8.41 -2.83
N GLY A 268 9.52 8.75 -3.94
CA GLY A 268 9.22 10.13 -4.28
C GLY A 268 8.31 10.76 -3.23
N TYR A 269 7.27 10.07 -2.79
CA TYR A 269 6.35 10.57 -1.76
C TYR A 269 7.12 10.91 -0.47
N LYS A 270 7.92 9.98 0.07
CA LYS A 270 8.81 10.25 1.22
C LYS A 270 9.71 11.47 1.00
N TYR A 271 10.25 11.64 -0.20
CA TYR A 271 11.11 12.78 -0.53
C TYR A 271 10.35 14.13 -0.50
N THR A 272 9.05 14.13 -0.83
CA THR A 272 8.21 15.34 -0.71
C THR A 272 7.95 15.76 0.74
N TRP A 273 7.93 14.81 1.66
CA TRP A 273 7.76 15.10 3.10
C TRP A 273 9.05 15.58 3.77
N THR A 274 10.20 15.16 3.24
CA THR A 274 11.49 15.30 3.95
C THR A 274 12.46 16.27 3.30
N THR A 275 12.35 16.51 2.00
CA THR A 275 13.36 17.28 1.25
C THR A 275 12.77 18.28 0.28
N HIS A 276 11.90 17.86 -0.64
CA HIS A 276 11.37 18.75 -1.68
C HIS A 276 9.91 18.49 -1.98
N ARG A 277 9.03 19.34 -1.42
CA ARG A 277 7.56 19.19 -1.48
C ARG A 277 6.98 19.05 -2.89
N LEU A 278 7.59 19.68 -3.90
CA LEU A 278 7.11 19.67 -5.29
C LEU A 278 7.79 18.60 -6.17
N TRP A 279 8.50 17.64 -5.57
CA TRP A 279 9.08 16.53 -6.30
C TRP A 279 7.98 15.64 -6.93
N ARG A 280 8.14 15.31 -8.21
CA ARG A 280 7.17 14.51 -8.99
C ARG A 280 7.61 13.06 -9.20
N LYS A 281 8.85 12.89 -9.67
CA LYS A 281 9.42 11.63 -10.17
C LYS A 281 9.64 10.59 -9.05
N ASN A 282 10.05 9.38 -9.39
CA ASN A 282 10.64 8.47 -8.40
C ASN A 282 12.06 8.94 -7.98
N ARG A 283 12.85 8.09 -7.31
CA ARG A 283 14.17 8.47 -6.76
C ARG A 283 15.34 7.66 -7.30
N VAL A 284 15.14 6.93 -8.41
CA VAL A 284 16.19 6.16 -9.06
C VAL A 284 17.40 7.04 -9.40
N ARG A 285 18.61 6.47 -9.30
CA ARG A 285 19.83 7.14 -9.77
C ARG A 285 19.98 6.88 -11.27
N ASN A 286 20.07 7.95 -12.05
CA ASN A 286 20.30 7.85 -13.48
C ASN A 286 21.81 7.73 -13.75
N VAL A 287 22.25 6.68 -14.45
CA VAL A 287 23.66 6.48 -14.82
C VAL A 287 24.08 7.61 -15.77
N GLY A 288 25.25 8.21 -15.53
CA GLY A 288 25.76 9.32 -16.36
C GLY A 288 25.07 10.67 -16.15
N SER A 289 24.17 10.81 -15.17
CA SER A 289 23.52 12.09 -14.83
C SER A 289 23.58 12.39 -13.33
N LEU A 290 23.67 13.68 -12.98
CA LEU A 290 23.50 14.16 -11.61
C LEU A 290 22.02 14.21 -11.19
N CYS A 291 21.10 14.24 -12.16
CA CYS A 291 19.67 14.30 -11.92
C CYS A 291 19.11 12.93 -11.57
N ARG A 292 18.15 12.91 -10.63
CA ARG A 292 17.51 11.70 -10.13
C ARG A 292 16.08 11.58 -10.61
N GLY A 293 15.60 10.34 -10.62
CA GLY A 293 14.22 10.00 -10.84
C GLY A 293 13.82 9.94 -12.31
N VAL A 294 12.84 9.08 -12.56
CA VAL A 294 12.06 8.91 -13.78
C VAL A 294 10.62 9.28 -13.47
N ASP A 295 9.90 9.86 -14.44
CA ASP A 295 8.45 10.03 -14.37
C ASP A 295 7.79 8.66 -14.60
N PRO A 296 7.23 8.01 -13.56
CA PRO A 296 6.71 6.67 -13.71
C PRO A 296 5.50 6.62 -14.65
N ASN A 297 4.78 7.75 -14.83
CA ASN A 297 3.66 7.86 -15.77
C ASN A 297 4.09 8.30 -17.18
N ARG A 298 5.38 8.18 -17.51
CA ARG A 298 5.93 8.21 -18.87
C ARG A 298 6.70 6.94 -19.22
N ASN A 299 6.71 5.96 -18.31
CA ASN A 299 7.56 4.78 -18.38
C ASN A 299 6.86 3.52 -18.91
N PHE A 300 5.63 3.60 -19.40
CA PHE A 300 4.90 2.43 -19.91
C PHE A 300 5.19 2.15 -21.39
N ASP A 301 5.08 0.88 -21.81
CA ASP A 301 5.32 0.44 -23.20
C ASP A 301 4.16 0.76 -24.15
N VAL A 302 3.86 2.05 -24.29
CA VAL A 302 2.87 2.58 -25.22
C VAL A 302 3.37 3.91 -25.76
N ARG A 303 3.74 3.93 -27.04
CA ARG A 303 4.31 5.14 -27.69
C ARG A 303 5.48 5.73 -26.90
N PHE A 304 6.25 4.90 -26.19
CA PHE A 304 7.29 5.33 -25.25
C PHE A 304 8.30 6.29 -25.89
N GLY A 305 8.68 7.34 -25.16
CA GLY A 305 9.70 8.29 -25.60
C GLY A 305 9.24 9.28 -26.70
N LEU A 306 7.95 9.27 -27.07
CA LEU A 306 7.39 10.21 -28.04
C LEU A 306 6.92 11.52 -27.38
N ALA A 307 6.10 12.29 -28.09
CA ALA A 307 5.62 13.60 -27.65
C ALA A 307 5.02 13.56 -26.23
N GLY A 308 5.27 14.64 -25.46
CA GLY A 308 4.84 14.76 -24.07
C GLY A 308 5.67 14.01 -23.03
N SER A 309 6.75 13.36 -23.47
CA SER A 309 7.80 12.79 -22.61
C SER A 309 9.16 13.41 -22.95
N SER A 310 10.20 13.13 -22.15
CA SER A 310 11.55 13.63 -22.39
C SER A 310 12.59 12.52 -22.22
N ALA A 311 13.67 12.60 -23.01
CA ALA A 311 14.87 11.77 -22.84
C ALA A 311 15.92 12.42 -21.92
N ASN A 312 15.71 13.67 -21.49
CA ASN A 312 16.64 14.36 -20.58
C ASN A 312 16.40 13.90 -19.13
N PRO A 313 17.37 13.27 -18.43
CA PRO A 313 17.23 12.82 -17.05
C PRO A 313 16.87 13.91 -16.03
N CYS A 314 17.12 15.18 -16.36
CA CYS A 314 16.79 16.33 -15.53
C CYS A 314 15.37 16.85 -15.74
N ALA A 315 14.67 16.44 -16.79
CA ALA A 315 13.30 16.85 -17.02
C ALA A 315 12.32 16.21 -16.02
N GLU A 316 11.25 16.93 -15.68
CA GLU A 316 10.15 16.45 -14.82
C GLU A 316 9.38 15.28 -15.46
N ASN A 317 9.32 15.25 -16.80
CA ASN A 317 8.67 14.21 -17.60
C ASN A 317 9.69 13.25 -18.25
N PHE A 318 10.86 13.07 -17.64
CA PHE A 318 11.85 12.10 -18.11
C PHE A 318 11.27 10.69 -18.13
N ALA A 319 11.21 10.05 -19.30
CA ALA A 319 10.53 8.76 -19.50
C ALA A 319 11.27 7.56 -18.92
N GLY A 320 12.56 7.70 -18.62
CA GLY A 320 13.45 6.58 -18.31
C GLY A 320 14.22 6.11 -19.54
N THR A 321 15.07 5.10 -19.35
CA THR A 321 15.97 4.60 -20.39
C THR A 321 15.30 3.63 -21.38
N TYR A 322 14.25 2.95 -20.95
CA TYR A 322 13.45 2.02 -21.76
C TYR A 322 12.07 1.82 -21.09
N PRO A 323 11.06 1.31 -21.81
CA PRO A 323 9.76 1.03 -21.22
C PRO A 323 9.87 0.05 -20.04
N PHE A 324 9.18 0.34 -18.94
CA PHE A 324 9.21 -0.43 -17.71
C PHE A 324 10.60 -0.52 -17.06
N SER A 325 11.47 0.47 -17.26
CA SER A 325 12.72 0.60 -16.52
C SER A 325 12.50 0.75 -15.01
N GLU A 326 11.36 1.29 -14.60
CA GLU A 326 11.07 1.56 -13.19
C GLU A 326 10.33 0.39 -12.51
N PRO A 327 10.66 0.07 -11.24
CA PRO A 327 9.95 -0.95 -10.49
C PRO A 327 8.47 -0.62 -10.28
N GLU A 328 8.12 0.67 -10.15
CA GLU A 328 6.74 1.11 -9.94
C GLU A 328 5.84 0.81 -11.15
N SER A 329 6.32 1.10 -12.37
CA SER A 329 5.57 0.81 -13.60
C SER A 329 5.47 -0.69 -13.87
N ARG A 330 6.51 -1.47 -13.54
CA ARG A 330 6.47 -2.95 -13.58
C ARG A 330 5.45 -3.53 -12.60
N ALA A 331 5.36 -2.99 -11.38
CA ALA A 331 4.40 -3.46 -10.40
C ALA A 331 2.95 -3.30 -10.88
N ILE A 332 2.62 -2.16 -11.50
CA ILE A 332 1.30 -1.95 -12.12
C ILE A 332 1.08 -2.94 -13.27
N ARG A 333 2.06 -3.07 -14.18
CA ARG A 333 2.00 -4.01 -15.31
C ARG A 333 1.72 -5.44 -14.86
N ASP A 334 2.51 -5.93 -13.91
CA ASP A 334 2.45 -7.32 -13.44
C ASP A 334 1.15 -7.55 -12.64
N GLY A 335 0.74 -6.59 -11.81
CA GLY A 335 -0.52 -6.64 -11.08
C GLY A 335 -1.74 -6.71 -12.00
N ILE A 336 -1.79 -5.86 -13.02
CA ILE A 336 -2.88 -5.84 -14.01
C ILE A 336 -2.89 -7.12 -14.85
N ASN A 337 -1.73 -7.56 -15.35
CA ASN A 337 -1.64 -8.79 -16.15
C ASN A 337 -2.05 -10.04 -15.36
N ASN A 338 -1.85 -10.06 -14.04
CA ASN A 338 -2.30 -11.15 -13.18
C ASN A 338 -3.82 -11.22 -13.04
N LEU A 339 -4.55 -10.11 -13.22
CA LEU A 339 -6.01 -10.09 -13.14
C LEU A 339 -6.68 -10.54 -14.44
N LYS A 340 -5.99 -10.46 -15.58
CA LYS A 340 -6.51 -10.86 -16.91
C LYS A 340 -7.90 -10.24 -17.16
N ASP A 341 -8.84 -11.02 -17.69
CA ASP A 341 -10.22 -10.60 -18.03
C ASP A 341 -11.08 -10.23 -16.82
N ARG A 342 -10.59 -10.47 -15.59
CA ARG A 342 -11.30 -10.07 -14.38
C ARG A 342 -11.27 -8.56 -14.19
N LEU A 343 -10.23 -7.86 -14.64
CA LEU A 343 -10.12 -6.42 -14.44
C LEU A 343 -11.09 -5.67 -15.35
N LYS A 344 -12.16 -5.11 -14.77
CA LYS A 344 -13.23 -4.44 -15.52
C LYS A 344 -13.04 -2.94 -15.61
N ALA A 345 -12.37 -2.34 -14.64
CA ALA A 345 -12.01 -0.93 -14.70
C ALA A 345 -10.69 -0.60 -14.00
N TYR A 346 -10.04 0.42 -14.54
CA TYR A 346 -8.81 1.01 -14.02
C TYR A 346 -9.01 2.52 -13.80
N ILE A 347 -8.68 3.01 -12.61
CA ILE A 347 -8.78 4.42 -12.24
C ILE A 347 -7.43 4.89 -11.68
N ASN A 348 -6.78 5.81 -12.37
CA ASN A 348 -5.50 6.39 -11.97
C ASN A 348 -5.71 7.81 -11.44
N LEU A 349 -5.51 7.98 -10.14
CA LEU A 349 -5.78 9.24 -9.44
C LEU A 349 -4.54 10.13 -9.44
N HIS A 350 -4.77 11.36 -9.87
CA HIS A 350 -3.81 12.43 -10.00
C HIS A 350 -4.33 13.72 -9.37
N SER A 351 -3.49 14.75 -9.33
CA SER A 351 -3.93 16.12 -9.14
C SER A 351 -2.98 17.07 -9.86
N TYR A 352 -3.33 18.30 -10.17
CA TYR A 352 -4.63 18.95 -10.04
C TYR A 352 -5.14 19.28 -11.44
N SER A 353 -6.42 19.60 -11.57
CA SER A 353 -7.04 20.38 -12.67
C SER A 353 -8.57 20.24 -12.66
N GLN A 354 -9.12 19.32 -11.85
CA GLN A 354 -10.52 18.90 -11.91
C GLN A 354 -10.90 18.40 -13.31
N VAL A 355 -10.24 17.34 -13.76
CA VAL A 355 -10.47 16.73 -15.07
C VAL A 355 -10.60 15.21 -14.95
N VAL A 356 -11.57 14.61 -15.62
CA VAL A 356 -11.67 13.14 -15.78
C VAL A 356 -11.43 12.78 -17.22
N MET A 357 -10.51 11.87 -17.50
CA MET A 357 -10.06 11.58 -18.86
C MET A 357 -10.13 10.09 -19.17
N ILE A 358 -10.42 9.78 -20.43
CA ILE A 358 -10.29 8.46 -21.05
C ILE A 358 -9.16 8.50 -22.10
N PRO A 359 -8.68 7.35 -22.60
CA PRO A 359 -7.68 7.34 -23.66
C PRO A 359 -8.18 8.07 -24.94
N TYR A 360 -7.30 8.55 -25.80
CA TYR A 360 -5.84 8.47 -25.69
C TYR A 360 -5.20 9.72 -25.09
N GLY A 361 -4.09 9.54 -24.39
CA GLY A 361 -3.14 10.61 -24.04
C GLY A 361 -2.17 10.94 -25.18
N TYR A 362 -1.73 9.93 -25.94
CA TYR A 362 -0.73 10.12 -27.01
C TYR A 362 -1.27 10.69 -28.32
N SER A 363 -2.59 10.85 -28.46
CA SER A 363 -3.20 11.43 -29.65
C SER A 363 -4.49 12.18 -29.31
N LYS A 364 -5.02 12.94 -30.28
CA LYS A 364 -6.37 13.52 -30.21
C LYS A 364 -7.45 12.59 -30.78
N GLY A 365 -7.10 11.34 -31.08
CA GLY A 365 -8.01 10.35 -31.64
C GLY A 365 -8.88 9.69 -30.58
N TYR A 366 -9.90 8.97 -31.05
CA TYR A 366 -10.81 8.20 -30.21
C TYR A 366 -10.44 6.73 -30.20
N THR A 367 -10.75 6.05 -29.09
CA THR A 367 -10.67 4.60 -28.97
C THR A 367 -11.81 3.91 -29.74
N SER A 368 -11.68 2.61 -30.01
CA SER A 368 -12.81 1.83 -30.55
C SER A 368 -13.99 1.74 -29.58
N ASP A 369 -13.72 1.88 -28.29
CA ASP A 369 -14.72 1.82 -27.22
C ASP A 369 -15.21 3.20 -26.74
N TYR A 370 -14.90 4.27 -27.49
CA TYR A 370 -15.07 5.66 -27.04
C TYR A 370 -16.47 5.93 -26.50
N LYS A 371 -17.53 5.49 -27.19
CA LYS A 371 -18.91 5.71 -26.76
C LYS A 371 -19.17 5.10 -25.37
N SER A 372 -18.75 3.86 -25.16
CA SER A 372 -18.95 3.16 -23.88
C SER A 372 -18.09 3.76 -22.76
N GLN A 373 -16.84 4.14 -23.06
CA GLN A 373 -15.96 4.82 -22.12
C GLN A 373 -16.52 6.19 -21.71
N TYR A 374 -17.02 6.96 -22.69
CA TYR A 374 -17.57 8.30 -22.47
C TYR A 374 -18.86 8.24 -21.65
N GLU A 375 -19.77 7.30 -21.95
CA GLU A 375 -20.98 7.07 -21.14
C GLU A 375 -20.66 6.75 -19.67
N ALA A 376 -19.64 5.91 -19.43
CA ALA A 376 -19.19 5.58 -18.08
C ALA A 376 -18.55 6.79 -17.37
N LEU A 377 -17.73 7.56 -18.09
CA LEU A 377 -17.11 8.79 -17.61
C LEU A 377 -18.15 9.86 -17.24
N GLU A 378 -19.23 9.99 -18.02
CA GLU A 378 -20.37 10.87 -17.73
C GLU A 378 -21.07 10.50 -16.41
N LYS A 379 -21.21 9.20 -16.10
CA LYS A 379 -21.78 8.75 -14.81
C LYS A 379 -20.91 9.17 -13.64
N LEU A 380 -19.59 9.04 -13.78
CA LEU A 380 -18.61 9.42 -12.76
C LEU A 380 -18.69 10.93 -12.49
N VAL A 381 -18.53 11.77 -13.52
CA VAL A 381 -18.51 13.24 -13.35
C VAL A 381 -19.85 13.82 -12.90
N THR A 382 -20.97 13.23 -13.35
CA THR A 382 -22.31 13.63 -12.90
C THR A 382 -22.48 13.37 -11.40
N ALA A 383 -22.00 12.22 -10.90
CA ALA A 383 -22.10 11.89 -9.49
C ALA A 383 -21.19 12.78 -8.62
N ILE A 384 -19.98 13.09 -9.08
CA ILE A 384 -19.11 14.11 -8.45
C ILE A 384 -19.87 15.44 -8.32
N ARG A 385 -20.42 15.94 -9.43
CA ARG A 385 -21.13 17.22 -9.45
C ARG A 385 -22.34 17.23 -8.53
N LYS A 386 -23.11 16.13 -8.49
CA LYS A 386 -24.27 16.01 -7.59
C LYS A 386 -23.88 16.00 -6.12
N ARG A 387 -22.68 15.52 -5.76
CA ARG A 387 -22.28 15.37 -4.36
C ARG A 387 -22.01 16.71 -3.69
N ASN A 388 -21.26 17.60 -4.33
CA ASN A 388 -20.87 18.88 -3.72
C ASN A 388 -20.66 20.02 -4.73
N SER A 389 -21.31 19.93 -5.90
CA SER A 389 -21.22 20.92 -6.98
C SER A 389 -19.82 21.11 -7.58
N ALA A 390 -18.86 20.22 -7.29
CA ALA A 390 -17.57 20.24 -7.96
C ALA A 390 -17.73 19.95 -9.46
N PHE A 391 -17.19 20.83 -10.30
CA PHE A 391 -17.21 20.65 -11.74
C PHE A 391 -15.88 20.08 -12.23
N TYR A 392 -15.94 18.94 -12.90
CA TYR A 392 -14.81 18.30 -13.55
C TYR A 392 -15.03 18.34 -15.07
N ARG A 393 -14.09 18.94 -15.79
CA ARG A 393 -14.07 18.84 -17.27
C ARG A 393 -13.74 17.40 -17.64
N HIS A 394 -14.18 16.94 -18.80
CA HIS A 394 -13.95 15.54 -19.16
C HIS A 394 -13.91 15.31 -20.68
N GLY A 395 -13.27 14.22 -21.09
CA GLY A 395 -13.04 13.88 -22.49
C GLY A 395 -11.83 12.96 -22.68
N THR A 396 -11.27 12.93 -23.89
CA THR A 396 -10.02 12.18 -24.15
C THR A 396 -8.81 12.95 -23.63
N ALA A 397 -7.83 12.27 -23.04
CA ALA A 397 -6.71 12.92 -22.36
C ALA A 397 -5.92 13.90 -23.26
N GLY A 398 -5.64 13.51 -24.50
CA GLY A 398 -4.87 14.32 -25.46
C GLY A 398 -5.63 15.54 -26.01
N GLN A 399 -6.97 15.51 -26.02
CA GLN A 399 -7.80 16.67 -26.38
C GLN A 399 -8.07 17.57 -25.18
N THR A 400 -8.35 16.97 -24.01
CA THR A 400 -8.76 17.73 -22.83
C THR A 400 -7.57 18.39 -22.16
N LEU A 401 -6.42 17.73 -22.02
CA LEU A 401 -5.27 18.26 -21.29
C LEU A 401 -4.13 18.63 -22.24
N TYR A 402 -3.29 17.66 -22.60
CA TYR A 402 -2.20 17.79 -23.57
C TYR A 402 -1.71 16.40 -23.97
N ILE A 403 -0.98 16.34 -25.10
CA ILE A 403 -0.43 15.07 -25.60
C ILE A 403 0.64 14.54 -24.65
N THR A 404 0.54 13.26 -24.30
CA THR A 404 1.48 12.53 -23.44
C THR A 404 1.73 11.13 -23.97
N SER A 405 2.91 10.57 -23.73
CA SER A 405 3.25 9.22 -24.16
C SER A 405 3.82 8.40 -23.01
N GLY A 406 3.75 7.07 -23.12
CA GLY A 406 4.21 6.16 -22.07
C GLY A 406 3.40 6.24 -20.77
N ALA A 407 2.15 6.69 -20.83
CA ALA A 407 1.27 6.79 -19.66
C ALA A 407 0.54 5.48 -19.36
N ALA A 408 0.22 5.25 -18.09
CA ALA A 408 -0.52 4.07 -17.63
C ALA A 408 -1.89 3.96 -18.32
N LEU A 409 -2.63 5.07 -18.42
CA LEU A 409 -3.93 5.18 -19.10
C LEU A 409 -3.95 4.50 -20.48
N ASP A 410 -2.99 4.85 -21.32
CA ASP A 410 -2.95 4.35 -22.69
C ASP A 410 -2.48 2.90 -22.73
N TRP A 411 -1.55 2.51 -21.86
CA TRP A 411 -1.01 1.14 -21.83
C TRP A 411 -2.06 0.15 -21.33
N VAL A 412 -2.81 0.51 -20.29
CA VAL A 412 -3.86 -0.33 -19.73
C VAL A 412 -4.98 -0.58 -20.75
N TYR A 413 -5.32 0.43 -21.56
CA TYR A 413 -6.27 0.26 -22.64
C TYR A 413 -5.68 -0.54 -23.83
N ASP A 414 -4.57 -0.10 -24.41
CA ASP A 414 -4.04 -0.66 -25.65
C ASP A 414 -3.42 -2.04 -25.49
N LYS A 415 -2.75 -2.29 -24.36
CA LYS A 415 -1.94 -3.50 -24.13
C LYS A 415 -2.62 -4.45 -23.16
N ALA A 416 -3.15 -3.96 -22.04
CA ALA A 416 -3.87 -4.81 -21.08
C ALA A 416 -5.35 -5.02 -21.42
N LYS A 417 -5.87 -4.34 -22.46
CA LYS A 417 -7.23 -4.53 -23.00
C LYS A 417 -8.35 -4.27 -21.99
N VAL A 418 -8.11 -3.39 -21.02
CA VAL A 418 -9.14 -2.98 -20.06
C VAL A 418 -9.98 -1.85 -20.67
N LYS A 419 -11.24 -2.16 -20.99
CA LYS A 419 -12.16 -1.22 -21.64
C LYS A 419 -12.34 0.07 -20.84
N HIS A 420 -12.69 -0.04 -19.56
CA HIS A 420 -13.02 1.13 -18.74
C HIS A 420 -11.79 1.65 -18.00
N THR A 421 -11.02 2.50 -18.66
CA THR A 421 -9.76 3.05 -18.14
C THR A 421 -9.86 4.57 -18.01
N PHE A 422 -9.59 5.11 -16.83
CA PHE A 422 -9.78 6.52 -16.50
C PHE A 422 -8.57 7.11 -15.77
N VAL A 423 -8.31 8.40 -16.03
CA VAL A 423 -7.49 9.26 -15.18
C VAL A 423 -8.39 10.29 -14.52
N VAL A 424 -8.18 10.56 -13.24
CA VAL A 424 -8.87 11.62 -12.49
C VAL A 424 -7.86 12.60 -11.95
N GLU A 425 -7.80 13.80 -12.52
CA GLU A 425 -7.08 14.95 -11.98
C GLU A 425 -7.98 15.65 -10.96
N LEU A 426 -7.70 15.44 -9.67
CA LEU A 426 -8.48 15.95 -8.54
C LEU A 426 -8.39 17.47 -8.38
N ARG A 427 -8.98 17.97 -7.30
CA ARG A 427 -8.93 19.39 -6.93
C ARG A 427 -7.48 19.90 -6.80
N ASP A 428 -7.24 21.18 -7.03
CA ASP A 428 -8.18 22.22 -7.50
C ASP A 428 -7.94 22.59 -8.97
N ARG A 429 -8.20 23.85 -9.37
CA ARG A 429 -7.91 24.37 -10.72
C ARG A 429 -6.72 25.30 -10.78
N GLY A 430 -5.82 25.22 -9.80
CA GLY A 430 -4.56 25.96 -9.77
C GLY A 430 -4.48 27.11 -8.77
N LEU A 431 -5.49 27.32 -7.91
CA LEU A 431 -5.39 28.31 -6.83
C LEU A 431 -4.34 27.86 -5.80
N PHE A 432 -4.42 26.61 -5.37
CA PHE A 432 -3.47 25.95 -4.47
C PHE A 432 -2.62 24.90 -5.21
N GLY A 433 -3.15 24.35 -6.30
CA GLY A 433 -2.47 23.33 -7.09
C GLY A 433 -2.09 22.12 -6.25
N PHE A 434 -0.79 21.80 -6.19
CA PHE A 434 -0.29 20.63 -5.45
C PHE A 434 -0.25 20.83 -3.93
N ILE A 435 -0.39 22.06 -3.42
CA ILE A 435 -0.35 22.38 -1.98
C ILE A 435 -1.77 22.68 -1.50
N LEU A 436 -2.69 21.77 -1.81
CA LEU A 436 -4.10 21.89 -1.46
C LEU A 436 -4.29 21.87 0.08
N PRO A 437 -5.00 22.86 0.66
CA PRO A 437 -5.26 22.91 2.09
C PRO A 437 -6.01 21.67 2.61
N ARG A 438 -5.75 21.31 3.88
CA ARG A 438 -6.25 20.07 4.49
C ARG A 438 -7.78 19.98 4.55
N GLU A 439 -8.45 21.13 4.63
CA GLU A 439 -9.91 21.24 4.64
C GLU A 439 -10.57 20.73 3.35
N PHE A 440 -9.81 20.63 2.25
CA PHE A 440 -10.30 20.06 1.00
C PHE A 440 -10.10 18.54 0.90
N ILE A 441 -9.42 17.90 1.85
CA ILE A 441 -9.18 16.44 1.82
C ILE A 441 -10.52 15.68 1.84
N THR A 442 -11.33 15.93 2.86
CA THR A 442 -12.62 15.24 3.02
C THR A 442 -13.59 15.54 1.86
N PRO A 443 -13.84 16.82 1.48
CA PRO A 443 -14.70 17.11 0.33
C PRO A 443 -14.25 16.46 -0.99
N THR A 444 -12.94 16.38 -1.24
CA THR A 444 -12.40 15.75 -2.46
C THR A 444 -12.53 14.23 -2.42
N GLY A 445 -12.28 13.60 -1.27
CA GLY A 445 -12.51 12.15 -1.10
C GLY A 445 -13.98 11.78 -1.29
N ASP A 446 -14.88 12.59 -0.74
CA ASP A 446 -16.32 12.36 -0.73
C ASP A 446 -16.98 12.50 -2.13
N GLU A 447 -16.60 13.54 -2.88
CA GLU A 447 -17.04 13.69 -4.28
C GLU A 447 -16.50 12.56 -5.16
N LEU A 448 -15.21 12.22 -5.01
CA LEU A 448 -14.57 11.14 -5.77
C LEU A 448 -15.25 9.80 -5.49
N PHE A 449 -15.50 9.48 -4.22
CA PHE A 449 -16.17 8.24 -3.84
C PHE A 449 -17.56 8.13 -4.48
N SER A 450 -18.32 9.23 -4.52
CA SER A 450 -19.61 9.28 -5.22
C SER A 450 -19.47 8.97 -6.72
N GLY A 451 -18.43 9.52 -7.37
CA GLY A 451 -18.07 9.22 -8.75
C GLY A 451 -17.72 7.75 -8.99
N VAL A 452 -16.81 7.21 -8.18
CA VAL A 452 -16.35 5.82 -8.25
C VAL A 452 -17.52 4.84 -8.04
N LYS A 453 -18.40 5.12 -7.07
CA LYS A 453 -19.61 4.33 -6.82
C LYS A 453 -20.52 4.28 -8.04
N ALA A 454 -20.79 5.44 -8.66
CA ALA A 454 -21.64 5.53 -9.84
C ALA A 454 -21.04 4.79 -11.05
N LEU A 455 -19.72 4.90 -11.25
CA LEU A 455 -18.99 4.15 -12.27
C LEU A 455 -19.09 2.64 -12.05
N ALA A 456 -18.84 2.16 -10.84
CA ALA A 456 -18.89 0.75 -10.51
C ALA A 456 -20.29 0.14 -10.74
N PHE A 457 -21.35 0.86 -10.38
CA PHE A 457 -22.72 0.45 -10.70
C PHE A 457 -23.01 0.42 -12.21
N HIS A 458 -22.46 1.34 -12.98
CA HIS A 458 -22.59 1.33 -14.44
C HIS A 458 -21.93 0.08 -15.03
N ILE A 459 -20.70 -0.23 -14.61
CA ILE A 459 -19.97 -1.43 -15.06
C ILE A 459 -20.69 -2.71 -14.64
N MET A 460 -21.15 -2.80 -13.39
CA MET A 460 -21.89 -3.95 -12.88
C MET A 460 -23.12 -4.28 -13.75
N LYS A 461 -23.87 -3.26 -14.18
CA LYS A 461 -25.03 -3.44 -15.07
C LYS A 461 -24.65 -3.93 -16.47
N ALA A 462 -23.46 -3.59 -16.95
CA ALA A 462 -22.97 -4.07 -18.24
C ALA A 462 -22.55 -5.55 -18.14
N GLU A 463 -21.83 -5.92 -17.08
CA GLU A 463 -21.38 -7.30 -16.85
C GLU A 463 -22.54 -8.28 -16.63
N LEU A 464 -23.55 -7.88 -15.86
CA LEU A 464 -24.77 -8.69 -15.62
C LEU A 464 -25.64 -8.92 -16.87
N LYS A 465 -25.42 -8.16 -17.95
CA LYS A 465 -26.13 -8.34 -19.23
C LYS A 465 -25.37 -9.26 -20.20
N SER A 466 -24.09 -9.51 -19.94
CA SER A 466 -23.22 -10.36 -20.76
C SER A 466 -23.06 -11.79 -20.21
N SER A 467 -23.51 -12.02 -18.98
CA SER A 467 -23.71 -13.33 -18.33
C SER A 467 -25.14 -13.80 -18.52
#